data_AF-A0A6P2B2F4-F1
#
_entry.id   AF-A0A6P2B2F4-F1
#
_cell.length_a   1.000
_cell.length_b   1.000
_cell.length_c   1.000
_cell.angle_alpha   90.00
_cell.angle_beta   90.00
_cell.angle_gamma   90.00
#
_symmetry.space_group_name_H-M   'P 1'
#
loop_
_entity.id
_entity.type
_entity.pdbx_description
1 polymer ?
#
loop_
_entity_poly.entity_id
_entity_poly.type
_entity_poly.pdbx_seq_one_letter_code
_entity_poly.pdbx_strand_id
1 'polypeptide(L)'
;MDDPRNQPNDQPDAGGLPPPPPPRRPRRPPPNPQQRGRARHRRDSGLYLPLWSILLVIVLACAVTAGVVFVVLNLGGDNQRVVDAQGTPLPPTQPPPVLIVSSPVPTERPADFPVSPATATIPPEFDLQSLFQLPPDFSLAGPTLPTPVLTPTPIAITIGAEVVVFDLGGQELNVRDSPGVFGTSILFRATEGERFVVVDGPEQQDNLTWWQIQSVGQRSQVGWASGQYLQAVPATQ
;
A
#
# COMPACT_ATOMS: atom_id res chain seq x y z
N MET A 1 74.26 13.47 53.03
CA MET A 1 75.19 12.76 53.94
C MET A 1 74.66 12.99 55.34
N ASP A 2 74.07 11.93 55.86
CA ASP A 2 73.26 11.81 57.08
C ASP A 2 74.00 12.18 58.38
N ASP A 3 73.27 12.78 59.33
CA ASP A 3 73.72 13.06 60.69
C ASP A 3 72.58 12.68 61.67
N PRO A 4 72.86 12.25 62.91
CA PRO A 4 73.06 10.86 63.28
C PRO A 4 71.96 10.37 64.24
N ARG A 5 71.79 9.05 64.33
CA ARG A 5 71.02 8.44 65.43
C ARG A 5 71.84 8.46 66.71
N ASN A 6 71.08 8.53 67.82
CA ASN A 6 71.37 7.92 69.14
C ASN A 6 72.29 8.77 70.04
N GLN A 7 71.94 9.17 71.27
CA GLN A 7 71.39 8.34 72.36
C GLN A 7 70.83 9.19 73.53
N PRO A 8 70.08 8.55 74.46
CA PRO A 8 69.23 9.17 75.48
C PRO A 8 69.95 9.38 76.82
N ASN A 9 69.43 10.28 77.68
CA ASN A 9 69.70 10.21 79.11
C ASN A 9 68.58 10.85 79.96
N ASP A 10 67.85 9.97 80.65
CA ASP A 10 67.28 9.99 82.00
C ASP A 10 66.76 11.28 82.69
N GLN A 11 65.63 11.04 83.38
CA GLN A 11 65.25 11.48 84.76
C GLN A 11 64.05 12.47 84.89
N PRO A 12 63.32 12.50 86.02
CA PRO A 12 62.27 11.56 86.42
C PRO A 12 60.95 12.24 86.88
N ASP A 13 59.98 11.37 87.18
CA ASP A 13 58.66 11.51 87.84
C ASP A 13 58.42 12.69 88.82
N ALA A 14 57.30 13.42 88.64
CA ALA A 14 56.61 14.16 89.70
C ALA A 14 55.17 14.52 89.25
N GLY A 15 54.18 13.84 89.84
CA GLY A 15 52.76 14.00 89.54
C GLY A 15 52.13 15.30 90.07
N GLY A 16 51.08 15.75 89.38
CA GLY A 16 50.24 16.87 89.82
C GLY A 16 49.14 17.27 88.82
N LEU A 17 48.01 16.55 88.89
CA LEU A 17 46.65 16.89 88.38
C LEU A 17 46.40 16.97 86.85
N PRO A 18 45.64 16.03 86.24
CA PRO A 18 45.12 16.20 84.89
C PRO A 18 43.90 17.16 84.84
N PRO A 19 43.69 17.89 83.73
CA PRO A 19 42.55 18.81 83.55
C PRO A 19 41.19 18.08 83.51
N PRO A 20 40.07 18.77 83.82
CA PRO A 20 38.76 18.14 83.88
C PRO A 20 38.32 17.55 82.53
N PRO A 21 37.57 16.42 82.53
CA PRO A 21 37.17 15.76 81.30
C PRO A 21 36.18 16.61 80.48
N PRO A 22 36.29 16.62 79.14
CA PRO A 22 35.33 17.34 78.29
C PRO A 22 33.92 16.71 78.38
N PRO A 23 32.85 17.50 78.16
CA PRO A 23 31.48 17.01 78.24
C PRO A 23 31.24 15.89 77.21
N ARG A 24 30.67 14.77 77.68
CA ARG A 24 30.34 13.60 76.84
C ARG A 24 29.28 14.00 75.81
N ARG A 25 29.66 14.08 74.53
CA ARG A 25 28.69 14.18 73.43
C ARG A 25 27.83 12.91 73.40
N PRO A 26 26.50 13.00 73.20
CA PRO A 26 25.67 11.81 73.02
C PRO A 26 26.14 11.05 71.78
N ARG A 27 26.42 9.75 71.95
CA ARG A 27 26.77 8.84 70.85
C ARG A 27 25.60 8.81 69.86
N ARG A 28 25.82 9.30 68.63
CA ARG A 28 24.92 8.97 67.52
C ARG A 28 24.99 7.46 67.27
N PRO A 29 23.86 6.76 67.10
CA PRO A 29 23.89 5.36 66.70
C PRO A 29 24.56 5.24 65.31
N PRO A 30 25.26 4.12 65.04
CA PRO A 30 25.84 3.89 63.72
C PRO A 30 24.75 3.87 62.64
N PRO A 31 25.01 4.38 61.43
CA PRO A 31 24.07 4.24 60.32
C PRO A 31 23.92 2.75 59.97
N ASN A 32 22.68 2.30 59.87
CA ASN A 32 22.30 0.92 59.58
C ASN A 32 22.93 0.45 58.25
N PRO A 33 23.76 -0.62 58.22
CA PRO A 33 24.40 -1.11 57.00
C PRO A 33 23.52 -2.12 56.24
N GLN A 34 22.24 -1.80 56.07
CA GLN A 34 21.31 -2.49 55.18
C GLN A 34 20.39 -1.40 54.62
N GLN A 35 20.44 -0.97 53.36
CA GLN A 35 20.41 -1.75 52.13
C GLN A 35 20.99 -0.89 50.99
N ARG A 36 22.23 -1.15 50.58
CA ARG A 36 22.70 -0.77 49.24
C ARG A 36 22.55 -1.99 48.35
N GLY A 37 21.64 -1.87 47.38
CA GLY A 37 21.58 -2.73 46.20
C GLY A 37 20.65 -3.93 46.31
N ARG A 38 19.36 -3.72 46.03
CA ARG A 38 18.58 -4.71 45.25
C ARG A 38 17.78 -4.00 44.18
N ALA A 39 18.10 -4.40 42.95
CA ALA A 39 17.51 -4.11 41.67
C ALA A 39 16.08 -3.54 41.70
N ARG A 40 15.88 -2.53 40.84
CA ARG A 40 14.62 -2.22 40.19
C ARG A 40 13.87 -3.52 39.88
N HIS A 41 12.75 -3.76 40.56
CA HIS A 41 11.84 -4.84 40.18
C HIS A 41 11.06 -4.37 38.96
N ARG A 42 11.73 -4.37 37.81
CA ARG A 42 11.09 -4.46 36.51
C ARG A 42 10.90 -5.95 36.26
N ARG A 43 9.67 -6.42 36.40
CA ARG A 43 9.02 -7.50 35.64
C ARG A 43 7.72 -7.89 36.35
N ASP A 44 6.65 -7.47 35.71
CA ASP A 44 5.48 -8.30 35.42
C ASP A 44 4.69 -8.77 36.65
N SER A 45 3.76 -7.93 37.11
CA SER A 45 2.40 -8.43 37.34
C SER A 45 1.82 -8.83 35.97
N GLY A 46 2.39 -9.88 35.38
CA GLY A 46 1.85 -10.57 34.23
C GLY A 46 0.44 -10.99 34.63
N LEU A 47 -0.53 -10.51 33.88
CA LEU A 47 -1.97 -10.74 34.04
C LEU A 47 -2.23 -12.21 34.43
N TYR A 48 -2.24 -12.51 35.72
CA TYR A 48 -2.78 -13.75 36.26
C TYR A 48 -4.30 -13.61 36.23
N LEU A 49 -4.84 -13.56 35.02
CA LEU A 49 -6.24 -13.87 34.82
C LEU A 49 -6.40 -15.31 35.27
N PRO A 50 -7.32 -15.63 36.21
CA PRO A 50 -7.55 -17.01 36.60
C PRO A 50 -7.77 -17.84 35.33
N LEU A 51 -7.30 -19.08 35.29
CA LEU A 51 -7.42 -19.94 34.09
C LEU A 51 -8.86 -19.98 33.54
N TRP A 52 -9.84 -19.87 34.44
CA TRP A 52 -11.26 -19.71 34.12
C TRP A 52 -11.59 -18.45 33.29
N SER A 53 -10.92 -17.32 33.54
CA SER A 53 -11.08 -16.09 32.75
C SER A 53 -10.38 -16.16 31.40
N ILE A 54 -9.25 -16.88 31.28
CA ILE A 54 -8.61 -17.13 29.97
C ILE A 54 -9.53 -17.99 29.12
N LEU A 55 -10.10 -19.06 29.70
CA LEU A 55 -11.07 -19.91 29.02
C LEU A 55 -12.31 -19.11 28.60
N LEU A 56 -12.82 -18.23 29.47
CA LEU A 56 -13.96 -17.36 29.16
C LEU A 56 -13.63 -16.40 28.00
N VAL A 57 -12.47 -15.75 28.02
CA VAL A 57 -12.05 -14.84 26.94
C VAL A 57 -11.86 -15.59 25.62
N ILE A 58 -11.31 -16.81 25.64
CA ILE A 58 -11.18 -17.65 24.44
C ILE A 58 -12.56 -18.05 23.90
N VAL A 59 -13.48 -18.47 24.77
CA VAL A 59 -14.86 -18.83 24.37
C VAL A 59 -15.57 -17.61 23.79
N LEU A 60 -15.43 -16.43 24.41
CA LEU A 60 -16.00 -15.18 23.91
C LEU A 60 -15.43 -14.81 22.55
N ALA A 61 -14.10 -14.88 22.38
CA ALA A 61 -13.44 -14.61 21.11
C ALA A 61 -13.93 -15.59 20.02
N CYS A 62 -13.97 -16.89 20.32
CA CYS A 62 -14.50 -17.90 19.40
C CYS A 62 -15.97 -17.65 19.04
N ALA A 63 -16.81 -17.26 20.01
CA ALA A 63 -18.22 -16.96 19.78
C ALA A 63 -18.41 -15.72 18.92
N VAL A 64 -17.59 -14.67 19.10
CA VAL A 64 -17.61 -13.47 18.25
C VAL A 64 -17.14 -13.81 16.84
N THR A 65 -16.05 -14.56 16.69
CA THR A 65 -15.56 -14.99 15.36
C THR A 65 -16.58 -15.87 14.66
N ALA A 66 -17.14 -16.87 15.35
CA ALA A 66 -18.18 -17.73 14.82
C ALA A 66 -19.46 -16.95 14.51
N GLY A 67 -19.81 -15.95 15.33
CA GLY A 67 -20.93 -15.06 15.10
C GLY A 67 -20.76 -14.20 13.86
N VAL A 68 -19.57 -13.63 13.64
CA VAL A 68 -19.25 -12.87 12.42
C VAL A 68 -19.27 -13.79 11.20
N VAL A 69 -18.65 -14.98 11.28
CA VAL A 69 -18.68 -15.96 10.19
C VAL A 69 -20.11 -16.41 9.91
N PHE A 70 -20.91 -16.67 10.94
CA PHE A 70 -22.32 -17.03 10.79
C PHE A 70 -23.11 -15.88 10.16
N VAL A 71 -22.93 -14.64 10.62
CA VAL A 71 -23.57 -13.46 10.02
C VAL A 71 -23.15 -13.32 8.56
N VAL A 72 -21.87 -13.45 8.22
CA VAL A 72 -21.39 -13.38 6.83
C VAL A 72 -21.93 -14.52 5.99
N LEU A 73 -22.07 -15.74 6.53
CA LEU A 73 -22.65 -16.87 5.81
C LEU A 73 -24.18 -16.73 5.64
N ASN A 74 -24.87 -16.09 6.58
CA ASN A 74 -26.31 -15.85 6.51
C ASN A 74 -26.67 -14.54 5.76
N LEU A 75 -25.79 -13.52 5.73
CA LEU A 75 -25.96 -12.29 4.94
C LEU A 75 -25.34 -12.38 3.54
N GLY A 76 -24.33 -13.23 3.34
CA GLY A 76 -23.65 -13.44 2.06
C GLY A 76 -24.36 -14.40 1.10
N GLY A 77 -25.63 -14.74 1.39
CA GLY A 77 -26.36 -15.83 0.76
C GLY A 77 -27.38 -15.45 -0.32
N ASP A 78 -27.57 -14.17 -0.66
CA ASP A 78 -28.59 -13.75 -1.65
C ASP A 78 -28.04 -12.87 -2.78
N ASN A 79 -26.76 -13.00 -3.09
CA ASN A 79 -26.15 -12.29 -4.20
C ASN A 79 -26.31 -13.15 -5.46
N GLN A 80 -27.46 -12.97 -6.12
CA GLN A 80 -27.75 -13.37 -7.50
C GLN A 80 -28.18 -14.82 -7.74
N ARG A 81 -29.28 -15.26 -7.12
CA ARG A 81 -30.11 -16.28 -7.79
C ARG A 81 -30.87 -15.58 -8.91
N VAL A 82 -30.33 -15.64 -10.14
CA VAL A 82 -31.10 -15.30 -11.33
C VAL A 82 -32.08 -16.45 -11.53
N VAL A 83 -33.29 -16.24 -11.05
CA VAL A 83 -34.42 -17.18 -11.17
C VAL A 83 -35.28 -16.67 -12.32
N ASP A 84 -35.68 -17.55 -13.23
CA ASP A 84 -36.70 -17.21 -14.24
C ASP A 84 -38.06 -16.94 -13.57
N ALA A 85 -39.04 -16.44 -14.32
CA ALA A 85 -40.39 -16.16 -13.82
C ALA A 85 -41.14 -17.41 -13.27
N GLN A 86 -40.52 -18.59 -13.32
CA GLN A 86 -41.04 -19.88 -12.91
C GLN A 86 -40.29 -20.53 -11.73
N GLY A 87 -39.29 -19.87 -11.13
CA GLY A 87 -38.68 -20.36 -9.88
C GLY A 87 -37.46 -21.28 -10.05
N THR A 88 -36.90 -21.43 -11.25
CA THR A 88 -35.82 -22.39 -11.53
C THR A 88 -34.43 -21.75 -11.43
N PRO A 89 -33.45 -22.36 -10.72
CA PRO A 89 -32.07 -21.86 -10.69
C PRO A 89 -31.35 -22.05 -12.03
N LEU A 90 -30.90 -20.96 -12.66
CA LEU A 90 -30.11 -21.01 -13.88
C LEU A 90 -28.60 -21.18 -13.57
N PRO A 91 -27.84 -21.95 -14.35
CA PRO A 91 -26.39 -22.07 -14.20
C PRO A 91 -25.71 -20.70 -14.43
N PRO A 92 -24.54 -20.42 -13.80
CA PRO A 92 -23.85 -19.16 -13.97
C PRO A 92 -23.47 -18.97 -15.45
N THR A 93 -24.11 -18.00 -16.09
CA THR A 93 -23.82 -17.58 -17.46
C THR A 93 -22.39 -17.05 -17.50
N GLN A 94 -21.45 -17.93 -17.84
CA GLN A 94 -20.14 -17.56 -18.33
C GLN A 94 -20.37 -16.67 -19.56
N PRO A 95 -19.82 -15.44 -19.64
CA PRO A 95 -19.89 -14.66 -20.87
C PRO A 95 -19.30 -15.54 -21.99
N PRO A 96 -19.97 -15.67 -23.14
CA PRO A 96 -19.59 -16.62 -24.17
C PRO A 96 -18.12 -16.40 -24.55
N PRO A 97 -17.29 -17.44 -24.68
CA PRO A 97 -15.98 -17.28 -25.29
C PRO A 97 -16.22 -16.72 -26.69
N VAL A 98 -15.77 -15.49 -26.93
CA VAL A 98 -15.71 -14.90 -28.26
C VAL A 98 -14.65 -15.68 -29.02
N LEU A 99 -15.09 -16.77 -29.65
CA LEU A 99 -14.27 -17.56 -30.55
C LEU A 99 -14.15 -16.73 -31.81
N ILE A 100 -13.07 -15.96 -31.92
CA ILE A 100 -12.69 -15.30 -33.17
C ILE A 100 -12.29 -16.43 -34.12
N VAL A 101 -13.27 -16.98 -34.82
CA VAL A 101 -13.03 -17.80 -36.01
C VAL A 101 -12.40 -16.86 -37.03
N SER A 102 -11.07 -16.84 -37.07
CA SER A 102 -10.36 -16.39 -38.27
C SER A 102 -10.61 -17.47 -39.31
N SER A 103 -11.74 -17.41 -40.00
CA SER A 103 -11.94 -18.16 -41.23
C SER A 103 -11.19 -17.40 -42.33
N PRO A 104 -10.07 -17.92 -42.87
CA PRO A 104 -9.60 -17.46 -44.16
C PRO A 104 -10.60 -18.01 -45.18
N VAL A 105 -11.75 -17.35 -45.34
CA VAL A 105 -12.53 -17.52 -46.57
C VAL A 105 -11.74 -16.78 -47.64
N PRO A 106 -11.14 -17.47 -48.63
CA PRO A 106 -10.68 -16.79 -49.82
C PRO A 106 -11.92 -16.17 -50.43
N THR A 107 -12.02 -14.85 -50.38
CA THR A 107 -12.96 -14.11 -51.21
C THR A 107 -12.69 -14.55 -52.64
N GLU A 108 -13.65 -15.28 -53.24
CA GLU A 108 -13.67 -15.46 -54.68
C GLU A 108 -13.68 -14.06 -55.29
N ARG A 109 -12.54 -13.71 -55.85
CA ARG A 109 -12.36 -12.55 -56.72
C ARG A 109 -13.41 -12.66 -57.81
N PRO A 110 -14.32 -11.69 -57.95
CA PRO A 110 -15.09 -11.57 -59.18
C PRO A 110 -14.07 -11.44 -60.31
N ALA A 111 -14.01 -12.47 -61.15
CA ALA A 111 -13.40 -12.33 -62.45
C ALA A 111 -14.19 -11.25 -63.20
N ASP A 112 -13.46 -10.43 -63.95
CA ASP A 112 -13.94 -9.36 -64.82
C ASP A 112 -14.26 -8.02 -64.14
N PHE A 113 -13.18 -7.27 -63.88
CA PHE A 113 -13.24 -5.83 -64.14
C PHE A 113 -13.20 -5.64 -65.67
N PRO A 114 -14.22 -5.06 -66.32
CA PRO A 114 -14.06 -4.64 -67.70
C PRO A 114 -12.90 -3.64 -67.74
N VAL A 115 -11.92 -3.93 -68.59
CA VAL A 115 -10.79 -3.04 -68.91
C VAL A 115 -11.32 -1.90 -69.78
N SER A 116 -12.25 -1.12 -69.26
CA SER A 116 -12.58 0.18 -69.80
C SER A 116 -11.96 1.20 -68.85
N PRO A 117 -11.02 2.05 -69.31
CA PRO A 117 -10.77 3.27 -68.56
C PRO A 117 -12.13 3.95 -68.44
N ALA A 118 -12.61 4.16 -67.22
CA ALA A 118 -13.66 5.13 -66.99
C ALA A 118 -13.06 6.46 -67.47
N THR A 119 -13.35 6.81 -68.73
CA THR A 119 -13.24 8.19 -69.18
C THR A 119 -14.04 8.98 -68.18
N ALA A 120 -13.37 9.86 -67.42
CA ALA A 120 -14.06 10.81 -66.58
C ALA A 120 -15.02 11.57 -67.50
N THR A 121 -16.32 11.27 -67.41
CA THR A 121 -17.34 12.19 -67.90
C THR A 121 -17.23 13.40 -66.99
N ILE A 122 -16.32 14.30 -67.34
CA ILE A 122 -16.28 15.65 -66.80
C ILE A 122 -17.63 16.24 -67.23
N PRO A 123 -18.57 16.51 -66.30
CA PRO A 123 -19.75 17.28 -66.68
C PRO A 123 -19.27 18.58 -67.31
N PRO A 124 -19.88 19.04 -68.41
CA PRO A 124 -19.46 20.28 -69.05
C PRO A 124 -19.58 21.39 -68.00
N GLU A 125 -18.43 22.02 -67.72
CA GLU A 125 -18.30 23.31 -67.07
C GLU A 125 -18.97 23.42 -65.69
N PHE A 126 -18.17 23.23 -64.64
CA PHE A 126 -18.43 23.89 -63.37
C PHE A 126 -18.33 25.40 -63.62
N ASP A 127 -19.46 26.01 -63.98
CA ASP A 127 -19.55 27.46 -64.18
C ASP A 127 -19.42 28.13 -62.81
N LEU A 128 -18.28 28.81 -62.60
CA LEU A 128 -18.02 29.59 -61.38
C LEU A 128 -19.03 30.75 -61.20
N GLN A 129 -19.82 31.10 -62.22
CA GLN A 129 -20.92 32.06 -62.08
C GLN A 129 -22.11 31.50 -61.28
N SER A 130 -22.30 30.17 -61.28
CA SER A 130 -23.36 29.51 -60.49
C SER A 130 -23.09 29.52 -58.98
N LEU A 131 -21.84 29.72 -58.54
CA LEU A 131 -21.48 29.87 -57.13
C LEU A 131 -22.02 31.17 -56.50
N PHE A 132 -22.47 32.13 -57.32
CA PHE A 132 -23.07 33.39 -56.84
C PHE A 132 -24.60 33.34 -56.80
N GLN A 133 -25.22 32.25 -57.25
CA GLN A 133 -26.65 31.98 -57.09
C GLN A 133 -26.85 30.86 -56.05
N LEU A 134 -26.32 31.05 -54.84
CA LEU A 134 -26.85 30.31 -53.70
C LEU A 134 -28.30 30.78 -53.45
N PRO A 135 -29.31 29.89 -53.39
CA PRO A 135 -30.52 30.15 -52.65
C PRO A 135 -30.18 30.79 -51.29
N PRO A 136 -30.89 31.85 -50.86
CA PRO A 136 -30.59 32.55 -49.60
C PRO A 136 -30.77 31.67 -48.34
N ASP A 137 -31.32 30.46 -48.48
CA ASP A 137 -31.75 29.59 -47.38
C ASP A 137 -30.90 28.34 -47.16
N PHE A 138 -29.61 28.35 -47.55
CA PHE A 138 -28.66 27.33 -47.07
C PHE A 138 -28.30 27.57 -45.60
N SER A 139 -29.28 27.35 -44.71
CA SER A 139 -29.06 27.33 -43.28
C SER A 139 -28.56 25.94 -42.87
N LEU A 140 -27.29 25.83 -42.47
CA LEU A 140 -26.71 24.66 -41.82
C LEU A 140 -27.22 24.51 -40.36
N ALA A 141 -28.50 24.81 -40.10
CA ALA A 141 -29.16 24.61 -38.83
C ALA A 141 -29.52 23.13 -38.65
N GLY A 142 -28.49 22.28 -38.56
CA GLY A 142 -28.62 20.93 -38.05
C GLY A 142 -28.65 20.94 -36.52
N PRO A 143 -29.12 19.85 -35.88
CA PRO A 143 -28.95 19.69 -34.45
C PRO A 143 -27.45 19.70 -34.12
N THR A 144 -26.99 20.70 -33.36
CA THR A 144 -25.63 20.71 -32.85
C THR A 144 -25.48 19.53 -31.88
N LEU A 145 -24.72 18.51 -32.26
CA LEU A 145 -24.36 17.45 -31.32
C LEU A 145 -23.57 18.07 -30.16
N PRO A 146 -23.81 17.64 -28.91
CA PRO A 146 -22.97 18.05 -27.79
C PRO A 146 -21.52 17.66 -28.11
N THR A 147 -20.58 18.57 -27.84
CA THR A 147 -19.16 18.31 -28.02
C THR A 147 -18.77 17.06 -27.20
N PRO A 148 -18.12 16.06 -27.80
CA PRO A 148 -17.65 14.90 -27.06
C PRO A 148 -16.65 15.36 -26.00
N VAL A 149 -16.88 14.97 -24.74
CA VAL A 149 -15.91 15.18 -23.67
C VAL A 149 -14.82 14.12 -23.84
N LEU A 150 -13.61 14.56 -24.20
CA LEU A 150 -12.45 13.68 -24.27
C LEU A 150 -12.02 13.32 -22.85
N THR A 151 -12.25 12.08 -22.44
CA THR A 151 -11.60 11.52 -21.25
C THR A 151 -10.18 11.07 -21.63
N PRO A 152 -9.16 11.33 -20.79
CA PRO A 152 -7.82 10.84 -21.05
C PRO A 152 -7.87 9.31 -21.14
N THR A 153 -7.29 8.75 -22.22
CA THR A 153 -7.12 7.31 -22.35
C THR A 153 -6.24 6.82 -21.20
N PRO A 154 -6.68 5.85 -20.38
CA PRO A 154 -5.86 5.29 -19.32
C PRO A 154 -4.55 4.74 -19.90
N ILE A 155 -3.43 5.25 -19.42
CA ILE A 155 -2.11 4.74 -19.81
C ILE A 155 -1.91 3.42 -19.08
N ALA A 156 -1.69 2.34 -19.84
CA ALA A 156 -1.39 1.04 -19.26
C ALA A 156 0.00 1.06 -18.60
N ILE A 157 0.10 0.42 -17.44
CA ILE A 157 1.38 0.22 -16.75
C ILE A 157 2.18 -0.82 -17.53
N THR A 158 3.44 -0.50 -17.84
CA THR A 158 4.40 -1.41 -18.48
C THR A 158 5.68 -1.46 -17.68
N ILE A 159 6.44 -2.54 -17.84
CA ILE A 159 7.76 -2.70 -17.20
C ILE A 159 8.70 -1.60 -17.72
N GLY A 160 9.43 -0.97 -16.81
CA GLY A 160 10.33 0.15 -17.10
C GLY A 160 9.64 1.52 -17.18
N ALA A 161 8.31 1.60 -17.07
CA ALA A 161 7.61 2.87 -16.98
C ALA A 161 7.75 3.50 -15.59
N GLU A 162 7.71 4.83 -15.55
CA GLU A 162 7.56 5.58 -14.32
C GLU A 162 6.08 5.60 -13.92
N VAL A 163 5.79 5.23 -12.68
CA VAL A 163 4.46 5.26 -12.09
C VAL A 163 4.42 6.23 -10.92
N VAL A 164 3.30 6.92 -10.77
CA VAL A 164 3.00 7.76 -9.62
C VAL A 164 1.93 7.09 -8.77
N VAL A 165 2.10 7.13 -7.46
CA VAL A 165 1.09 6.63 -6.53
C VAL A 165 -0.05 7.63 -6.43
N PHE A 166 -1.30 7.18 -6.58
CA PHE A 166 -2.48 8.05 -6.60
C PHE A 166 -3.66 7.43 -5.83
N ASP A 167 -4.63 8.28 -5.47
CA ASP A 167 -5.92 7.91 -4.89
C ASP A 167 -5.81 7.13 -3.57
N LEU A 168 -4.94 7.60 -2.68
CA LEU A 168 -4.79 7.01 -1.34
C LEU A 168 -5.71 7.66 -0.30
N GLY A 169 -6.37 8.79 -0.62
CA GLY A 169 -7.30 9.47 0.28
C GLY A 169 -6.68 9.85 1.62
N GLY A 170 -5.39 10.22 1.64
CA GLY A 170 -4.64 10.54 2.85
C GLY A 170 -4.03 9.34 3.59
N GLN A 171 -4.11 8.14 3.02
CA GLN A 171 -3.39 6.95 3.50
C GLN A 171 -2.06 6.77 2.76
N GLU A 172 -1.27 5.78 3.17
CA GLU A 172 -0.03 5.40 2.49
C GLU A 172 -0.22 4.05 1.77
N LEU A 173 0.43 3.87 0.63
CA LEU A 173 0.40 2.62 -0.12
C LEU A 173 1.37 1.63 0.49
N ASN A 174 0.87 0.48 0.94
CA ASN A 174 1.70 -0.57 1.51
C ASN A 174 2.43 -1.33 0.39
N VAL A 175 3.75 -1.23 0.40
CA VAL A 175 4.63 -1.99 -0.50
C VAL A 175 5.13 -3.24 0.23
N ARG A 176 4.90 -4.40 -0.37
CA ARG A 176 5.08 -5.72 0.24
C ARG A 176 6.26 -6.47 -0.36
N ASP A 177 6.70 -7.54 0.30
CA ASP A 177 7.79 -8.41 -0.15
C ASP A 177 7.41 -9.32 -1.31
N SER A 178 6.14 -9.70 -1.39
CA SER A 178 5.56 -10.53 -2.45
C SER A 178 4.20 -10.00 -2.90
N PRO A 179 3.73 -10.39 -4.10
CA PRO A 179 2.37 -10.06 -4.53
C PRO A 179 1.36 -10.77 -3.61
N GLY A 180 0.28 -10.07 -3.27
CA GLY A 180 -0.80 -10.58 -2.45
C GLY A 180 -1.00 -9.86 -1.12
N VAL A 181 -2.19 -10.03 -0.57
CA VAL A 181 -2.65 -9.48 0.71
C VAL A 181 -2.32 -10.43 1.86
N PHE A 182 -2.33 -11.74 1.60
CA PHE A 182 -2.15 -12.79 2.60
C PHE A 182 -0.73 -13.36 2.61
N GLY A 183 -0.18 -13.58 3.81
CA GLY A 183 1.14 -14.21 3.97
C GLY A 183 2.33 -13.33 3.57
N THR A 184 2.11 -12.03 3.38
CA THR A 184 3.11 -11.07 2.91
C THR A 184 3.46 -10.07 4.00
N SER A 185 4.68 -9.54 3.96
CA SER A 185 5.21 -8.55 4.91
C SER A 185 5.33 -7.19 4.23
N ILE A 186 4.97 -6.12 4.95
CA ILE A 186 5.12 -4.75 4.44
C ILE A 186 6.60 -4.35 4.57
N LEU A 187 7.26 -4.09 3.45
CA LEU A 187 8.64 -3.62 3.40
C LEU A 187 8.72 -2.13 3.72
N PHE A 188 7.89 -1.33 3.05
CA PHE A 188 7.81 0.12 3.24
C PHE A 188 6.45 0.64 2.80
N ARG A 189 6.21 1.93 3.07
CA ARG A 189 4.98 2.61 2.70
C ARG A 189 5.32 3.77 1.78
N ALA A 190 4.66 3.80 0.62
CA ALA A 190 4.81 4.85 -0.36
C ALA A 190 3.75 5.93 -0.14
N THR A 191 4.16 7.19 -0.27
CA THR A 191 3.25 8.33 -0.12
C THR A 191 2.55 8.66 -1.43
N GLU A 192 1.38 9.28 -1.35
CA GLU A 192 0.67 9.75 -2.54
C GLU A 192 1.49 10.82 -3.28
N GLY A 193 1.56 10.72 -4.61
CA GLY A 193 2.36 11.59 -5.47
C GLY A 193 3.83 11.19 -5.58
N GLU A 194 4.27 10.16 -4.86
CA GLU A 194 5.62 9.62 -4.98
C GLU A 194 5.80 8.83 -6.27
N ARG A 195 6.99 8.91 -6.87
CA ARG A 195 7.32 8.33 -8.17
C ARG A 195 8.22 7.11 -8.02
N PHE A 196 7.86 6.06 -8.74
CA PHE A 196 8.58 4.79 -8.77
C PHE A 196 8.75 4.32 -10.20
N VAL A 197 9.71 3.43 -10.42
CA VAL A 197 9.89 2.72 -11.68
C VAL A 197 9.37 1.31 -11.52
N VAL A 198 8.57 0.86 -12.48
CA VAL A 198 8.11 -0.53 -12.51
C VAL A 198 9.26 -1.41 -12.98
N VAL A 199 9.64 -2.38 -12.15
CA VAL A 199 10.75 -3.30 -12.44
C VAL A 199 10.26 -4.70 -12.82
N ASP A 200 9.06 -5.09 -12.38
CA ASP A 200 8.46 -6.40 -12.68
C ASP A 200 6.92 -6.36 -12.55
N GLY A 201 6.24 -7.41 -13.03
CA GLY A 201 4.78 -7.55 -13.10
C GLY A 201 4.28 -7.64 -14.56
N PRO A 202 2.96 -7.77 -14.81
CA PRO A 202 1.85 -7.87 -13.86
C PRO A 202 1.71 -9.28 -13.27
N GLU A 203 1.57 -9.37 -11.95
CA GLU A 203 1.22 -10.62 -11.28
C GLU A 203 -0.18 -10.53 -10.69
N GLN A 204 -1.04 -11.51 -11.01
CA GLN A 204 -2.43 -11.50 -10.55
C GLN A 204 -2.59 -12.42 -9.34
N GLN A 205 -2.88 -11.82 -8.19
CA GLN A 205 -3.05 -12.53 -6.92
C GLN A 205 -4.10 -11.85 -6.06
N ASP A 206 -4.92 -12.63 -5.35
CA ASP A 206 -6.02 -12.15 -4.51
C ASP A 206 -7.00 -11.22 -5.28
N ASN A 207 -7.23 -11.51 -6.56
CA ASN A 207 -8.04 -10.71 -7.49
C ASN A 207 -7.55 -9.26 -7.69
N LEU A 208 -6.29 -8.99 -7.36
CA LEU A 208 -5.62 -7.72 -7.61
C LEU A 208 -4.43 -7.93 -8.55
N THR A 209 -4.13 -6.91 -9.35
CA THR A 209 -2.92 -6.88 -10.17
C THR A 209 -1.81 -6.22 -9.38
N TRP A 210 -0.73 -6.95 -9.17
CA TRP A 210 0.44 -6.50 -8.44
C TRP A 210 1.57 -6.15 -9.41
N TRP A 211 2.27 -5.08 -9.07
CA TRP A 211 3.45 -4.61 -9.81
C TRP A 211 4.60 -4.42 -8.85
N GLN A 212 5.78 -4.86 -9.25
CA GLN A 212 6.98 -4.61 -8.49
C GLN A 212 7.51 -3.22 -8.85
N ILE A 213 7.60 -2.36 -7.84
CA ILE A 213 8.03 -0.97 -7.97
C ILE A 213 9.37 -0.77 -7.25
N GLN A 214 10.22 0.07 -7.85
CA GLN A 214 11.50 0.49 -7.31
C GLN A 214 11.53 2.01 -7.16
N SER A 215 11.97 2.50 -6.00
CA SER A 215 12.13 3.95 -5.79
C SER A 215 13.27 4.50 -6.64
N VAL A 216 13.02 5.62 -7.33
CA VAL A 216 14.03 6.33 -8.13
C VAL A 216 15.16 6.86 -7.24
N GLY A 217 14.83 7.32 -6.02
CA GLY A 217 15.79 7.90 -5.08
C GLY A 217 16.56 6.86 -4.26
N GLN A 218 15.98 5.68 -4.03
CA GLN A 218 16.56 4.64 -3.19
C GLN A 218 16.39 3.26 -3.83
N ARG A 219 17.40 2.80 -4.59
CA ARG A 219 17.34 1.51 -5.30
C ARG A 219 17.14 0.29 -4.40
N SER A 220 17.41 0.39 -3.10
CA SER A 220 17.14 -0.67 -2.12
C SER A 220 15.66 -0.81 -1.76
N GLN A 221 14.84 0.21 -2.03
CA GLN A 221 13.40 0.15 -1.84
C GLN A 221 12.75 -0.45 -3.09
N VAL A 222 12.61 -1.77 -3.06
CA VAL A 222 11.92 -2.55 -4.08
C VAL A 222 10.87 -3.41 -3.40
N GLY A 223 9.68 -3.47 -3.98
CA GLY A 223 8.64 -4.38 -3.51
C GLY A 223 7.38 -4.31 -4.34
N TRP A 224 6.38 -5.07 -3.93
CA TRP A 224 5.13 -5.26 -4.66
C TRP A 224 4.03 -4.32 -4.15
N ALA A 225 3.40 -3.62 -5.07
CA ALA A 225 2.30 -2.72 -4.81
C ALA A 225 1.10 -3.04 -5.70
N SER A 226 -0.10 -2.72 -5.22
CA SER A 226 -1.33 -2.93 -6.00
C SER A 226 -1.42 -1.90 -7.12
N GLY A 227 -1.60 -2.39 -8.36
CA GLY A 227 -1.70 -1.58 -9.57
C GLY A 227 -2.89 -0.64 -9.60
N GLN A 228 -3.91 -0.86 -8.77
CA GLN A 228 -5.07 0.03 -8.68
C GLN A 228 -4.72 1.42 -8.12
N TYR A 229 -3.61 1.53 -7.38
CA TYR A 229 -3.11 2.78 -6.80
C TYR A 229 -1.88 3.32 -7.54
N LEU A 230 -1.58 2.77 -8.72
CA LEU A 230 -0.44 3.17 -9.55
C LEU A 230 -0.95 3.74 -10.87
N GLN A 231 -0.48 4.94 -11.22
CA GLN A 231 -0.78 5.58 -12.49
C GLN A 231 0.52 5.72 -13.29
N ALA A 232 0.54 5.15 -14.50
CA ALA A 232 1.67 5.31 -15.40
C ALA A 232 1.78 6.76 -15.89
N VAL A 233 2.98 7.32 -15.77
CA VAL A 233 3.32 8.65 -16.29
C VAL A 233 4.00 8.46 -17.64
N PRO A 234 3.58 9.18 -18.69
CA PRO A 234 4.25 9.11 -19.98
C PRO A 234 5.70 9.60 -19.83
N ALA A 235 6.65 8.78 -20.27
CA ALA A 235 8.04 9.20 -20.35
C ALA A 235 8.12 10.43 -21.27
N THR A 236 8.52 11.57 -20.71
CA THR A 236 8.74 12.78 -21.50
C THR A 236 10.04 12.56 -22.27
N GLN A 237 9.96 12.36 -23.58
CA GLN A 237 11.11 12.36 -24.49
C GLN A 237 11.51 13.79 -24.85
#